data_AF-A0A147HXJ9-F1
#
_entry.id   AF-A0A147HXJ9-F1
#
_cell.length_a   1.000
_cell.length_b   1.000
_cell.length_c   1.000
_cell.angle_alpha   90.00
_cell.angle_beta   90.00
_cell.angle_gamma   90.00
#
_symmetry.space_group_name_H-M   'P 1'
#
loop_
_entity.id
_entity.type
_entity.pdbx_description
1 polymer ?
#
loop_
_entity_poly.entity_id
_entity_poly.type
_entity_poly.pdbx_seq_one_letter_code
_entity_poly.pdbx_strand_id
1 'polypeptide(L)' 'MRGDPVIAVQTALKSAGVDPGPIDGIYGQATADAVAAFQAMNGLVVDGAVGAETRKVLGL' A
#
# COMPACT_ATOMS: atom_id res chain seq x y z
N MET A 1 -2.98 0.10 -11.59
CA MET A 1 -3.06 -1.38 -11.56
C MET A 1 -4.44 -1.76 -11.05
N ARG A 2 -5.02 -2.89 -11.51
CA ARG A 2 -6.32 -3.40 -11.01
C ARG A 2 -6.24 -4.91 -10.80
N GLY A 3 -6.95 -5.43 -9.80
CA GLY A 3 -7.09 -6.86 -9.53
C GLY A 3 -6.67 -7.28 -8.12
N ASP A 4 -6.75 -8.58 -7.84
CA ASP A 4 -6.47 -9.20 -6.53
C ASP A 4 -5.18 -8.72 -5.83
N PRO A 5 -4.05 -8.46 -6.54
CA PRO A 5 -2.85 -7.93 -5.90
C PRO A 5 -3.06 -6.55 -5.25
N VAL A 6 -3.92 -5.70 -5.82
CA VAL A 6 -4.22 -4.38 -5.25
C VAL A 6 -5.09 -4.50 -4.01
N ILE A 7 -6.05 -5.43 -4.01
CA ILE A 7 -6.88 -5.74 -2.82
C ILE A 7 -5.98 -6.19 -1.67
N ALA A 8 -4.99 -7.03 -1.95
CA ALA A 8 -4.03 -7.49 -0.94
C ALA A 8 -3.23 -6.31 -0.35
N VAL A 9 -2.76 -5.39 -1.20
CA VAL A 9 -2.06 -4.16 -0.76
C VAL A 9 -2.97 -3.27 0.09
N GLN A 10 -4.17 -2.97 -0.38
CA GLN A 10 -5.13 -2.13 0.36
C GLN A 10 -5.47 -2.77 1.72
N THR A 11 -5.70 -4.08 1.75
CA THR A 11 -5.95 -4.82 2.99
C THR A 11 -4.76 -4.76 3.94
N ALA A 12 -3.54 -4.96 3.44
CA ALA A 12 -2.32 -4.91 4.25
C ALA A 12 -2.06 -3.50 4.81
N LEU A 13 -2.26 -2.44 4.02
CA LEU A 13 -2.14 -1.05 4.47
C LEU A 13 -3.12 -0.74 5.59
N LYS A 14 -4.38 -1.17 5.44
CA LYS A 14 -5.40 -0.99 6.47
C LYS A 14 -5.04 -1.72 7.76
N SER A 15 -4.52 -2.94 7.66
CA SER A 15 -4.01 -3.70 8.80
C SER A 15 -2.78 -3.05 9.45
N ALA A 16 -1.96 -2.35 8.67
CA ALA A 16 -0.82 -1.57 9.16
C ALA A 16 -1.23 -0.21 9.77
N GLY A 17 -2.53 0.09 9.84
CA GLY A 17 -3.05 1.32 10.45
C GLY A 17 -3.06 2.54 9.52
N VAL A 18 -2.83 2.36 8.21
CA VAL A 18 -2.90 3.42 7.21
C VAL A 18 -4.13 3.23 6.34
N ASP A 19 -4.97 4.25 6.17
CA ASP A 19 -6.19 4.14 5.38
C ASP A 19 -5.89 4.23 3.87
N PRO A 20 -6.06 3.16 3.07
CA PRO A 20 -5.84 3.18 1.62
C PRO A 20 -7.05 3.72 0.84
N GLY A 21 -8.13 4.10 1.52
CA GLY A 21 -9.44 4.30 0.93
C GLY A 21 -10.20 2.97 0.75
N PRO A 22 -11.09 2.88 -0.26
CA PRO A 22 -11.83 1.65 -0.53
C PRO A 22 -10.91 0.47 -0.85
N ILE A 23 -11.25 -0.72 -0.34
CA ILE A 23 -10.62 -1.99 -0.76
C ILE A 23 -11.37 -2.50 -1.98
N ASP A 24 -11.17 -1.82 -3.11
CA ASP A 24 -11.88 -2.04 -4.37
C ASP A 24 -10.99 -2.66 -5.46
N GLY A 25 -9.72 -2.92 -5.14
CA GLY A 25 -8.73 -3.43 -6.07
C GLY A 25 -8.28 -2.42 -7.11
N ILE A 26 -8.53 -1.12 -6.91
CA ILE A 26 -8.10 -0.03 -7.78
C ILE A 26 -6.97 0.74 -7.10
N TYR A 27 -5.80 0.74 -7.74
CA TYR A 27 -4.67 1.52 -7.26
C TYR A 27 -4.84 2.99 -7.67
N GLY A 28 -5.64 3.73 -6.89
CA GLY A 28 -5.90 5.16 -7.05
C GLY A 28 -5.02 6.03 -6.16
N GLN A 29 -5.29 7.34 -6.17
CA GLN A 29 -4.51 8.33 -5.40
C GLN A 29 -4.50 8.01 -3.90
N ALA A 30 -5.65 7.65 -3.31
CA ALA A 30 -5.73 7.31 -1.89
C ALA A 30 -4.83 6.11 -1.52
N THR A 31 -4.78 5.08 -2.37
CA THR A 31 -3.89 3.93 -2.14
C THR A 31 -2.42 4.32 -2.32
N ALA A 32 -2.09 5.16 -3.30
CA ALA A 32 -0.72 5.65 -3.49
C ALA A 32 -0.24 6.50 -2.29
N ASP A 33 -1.08 7.39 -1.79
CA ASP A 33 -0.81 8.22 -0.62
C ASP A 33 -0.62 7.36 0.64
N ALA A 34 -1.45 6.31 0.80
CA ALA A 34 -1.30 5.35 1.89
C ALA A 34 0.00 4.54 1.79
N VAL A 35 0.41 4.13 0.59
CA VAL A 35 1.72 3.48 0.38
C VAL A 35 2.85 4.41 0.75
N ALA A 36 2.80 5.68 0.33
CA ALA A 36 3.82 6.67 0.67
C ALA A 36 3.89 6.92 2.19
N ALA A 37 2.75 7.03 2.87
CA ALA A 37 2.70 7.16 4.32
C ALA A 37 3.28 5.92 5.03
N PHE A 38 2.90 4.73 4.58
CA PHE A 38 3.45 3.47 5.11
C PHE A 38 4.97 3.37 4.89
N GLN A 39 5.47 3.75 3.72
CA GLN A 39 6.90 3.79 3.42
C GLN A 39 7.63 4.74 4.37
N ALA A 40 7.08 5.94 4.60
CA ALA A 40 7.66 6.92 5.53
C ALA A 40 7.71 6.40 6.98
N MET A 41 6.63 5.74 7.44
CA MET A 41 6.55 5.15 8.78
C MET A 41 7.56 4.02 9.01
N ASN A 42 7.97 3.32 7.96
CA ASN A 42 8.88 2.17 8.02
C ASN A 42 10.30 2.48 7.54
N GLY A 43 10.62 3.74 7.26
CA GLY A 43 11.96 4.15 6.80
C GLY A 43 12.33 3.63 5.41
N LEU A 44 11.34 3.36 4.56
CA LEU A 44 11.54 2.96 3.17
C LEU A 44 11.70 4.20 2.26
N VAL A 45 12.17 3.97 1.03
CA VAL A 45 12.09 4.99 -0.02
C VAL A 45 10.62 5.32 -0.26
N VAL A 46 10.28 6.61 -0.17
CA VAL A 46 8.91 7.11 -0.33
C VAL A 46 8.67 7.45 -1.81
N ASP A 47 8.17 6.48 -2.56
CA ASP A 47 7.86 6.62 -3.99
C ASP A 47 6.38 6.33 -4.32
N GLY A 48 5.60 5.91 -3.31
CA GLY A 48 4.19 5.57 -3.49
C GLY A 48 3.96 4.34 -4.37
N ALA A 49 5.01 3.55 -4.64
CA ALA A 49 4.96 2.34 -5.44
C ALA A 49 5.16 1.09 -4.58
N VAL A 50 4.43 0.02 -4.93
CA VAL A 50 4.54 -1.25 -4.19
C VAL A 50 5.67 -2.11 -4.76
N GLY A 51 6.90 -1.76 -4.42
CA GLY A 51 8.12 -2.50 -4.76
C GLY A 51 8.33 -3.76 -3.90
N ALA A 52 9.44 -4.48 -4.13
CA ALA A 52 9.77 -5.70 -3.38
C ALA A 52 9.93 -5.44 -1.87
N GLU A 53 10.61 -4.36 -1.50
CA GLU A 53 10.78 -3.98 -0.09
C GLU A 53 9.44 -3.61 0.56
N THR A 54 8.60 -2.83 -0.13
CA THR A 54 7.26 -2.48 0.38
C THR A 54 6.40 -3.72 0.59
N ARG A 55 6.39 -4.68 -0.35
CA ARG A 55 5.67 -5.96 -0.17
C ARG A 55 6.18 -6.74 1.03
N LYS A 56 7.50 -6.86 1.18
CA LYS A 56 8.12 -7.57 2.29
C LYS A 56 7.69 -7.01 3.65
N VAL A 57 7.67 -5.68 3.81
CA VAL A 57 7.24 -5.04 5.07
C VAL A 57 5.73 -5.14 5.27
N LEU A 58 4.93 -5.13 4.19
CA LEU A 58 3.48 -5.38 4.24
C LEU A 58 3.12 -6.85 4.51
N GLY A 59 4.07 -7.78 4.41
CA GLY A 59 3.82 -9.22 4.55
C GLY A 59 3.16 -9.86 3.32
N LEU A 60 3.43 -9.32 2.13
CA LEU A 60 2.90 -9.77 0.83
C LEU A 60 3.93 -10.52 -0.01
#